data_AF-A0AA42MBB0-F1
#
_entry.id   AF-A0AA42MBB0-F1
#
_cell.length_a   1.000
_cell.length_b   1.000
_cell.length_c   1.000
_cell.angle_alpha   90.00
_cell.angle_beta   90.00
_cell.angle_gamma   90.00
#
_symmetry.space_group_name_H-M   'P 1'
#
loop_
_entity.id
_entity.type
_entity.pdbx_description
1 polymer ?
#
loop_
_entity_poly.entity_id
_entity_poly.type
_entity_poly.pdbx_seq_one_letter_code
_entity_poly.pdbx_strand_id
1 'polypeptide(L)' 'MKKYYLILPTFVLLTVTPFAFAAVEEGISLKNKCIKNYPLVNGETDHDLLNLYAQICDSKNKKMMS' A
#
# COMPACT_ATOMS: atom_id res chain seq x y z
N MET A 1 -24.10 29.12 -42.61
CA MET A 1 -22.64 29.02 -42.42
C MET A 1 -22.33 28.24 -41.15
N LYS A 2 -21.49 27.22 -41.31
CA LYS A 2 -21.15 26.15 -40.38
C LYS A 2 -20.34 26.65 -39.17
N LYS A 3 -20.99 27.24 -38.15
CA LYS A 3 -20.31 27.71 -36.91
C LYS A 3 -20.05 26.61 -35.88
N TYR A 4 -20.69 25.46 -36.00
CA TYR A 4 -20.59 24.34 -35.06
C TYR A 4 -19.35 23.44 -35.26
N TYR A 5 -18.65 23.57 -36.39
CA TYR A 5 -17.41 22.79 -36.65
C TYR A 5 -16.19 23.32 -35.88
N LEU A 6 -16.25 24.55 -35.36
CA LEU A 6 -15.16 25.12 -34.56
C LEU A 6 -15.26 24.79 -33.07
N ILE A 7 -16.39 24.26 -32.59
CA ILE A 7 -16.60 23.88 -31.19
C ILE A 7 -16.35 22.37 -30.97
N LEU A 8 -16.12 21.62 -32.05
CA LEU A 8 -15.96 20.17 -31.99
C LEU A 8 -14.52 19.66 -31.71
N PRO A 9 -13.41 20.36 -32.00
CA PRO A 9 -12.08 19.75 -31.83
C PRO A 9 -11.47 19.95 -30.43
N THR A 10 -12.05 20.81 -29.58
CA THR A 10 -11.44 21.22 -28.31
C THR A 10 -11.71 20.29 -27.13
N PHE A 11 -12.63 19.33 -27.24
CA PHE A 11 -13.01 18.45 -26.12
C PHE A 11 -12.16 17.17 -25.99
N VAL A 12 -11.27 16.88 -26.95
CA VAL A 12 -10.58 15.58 -27.02
C VAL A 12 -9.27 15.52 -26.20
N LEU A 13 -8.81 16.63 -25.62
CA LEU A 13 -7.46 16.73 -25.04
C LEU A 13 -7.36 16.62 -23.50
N LEU A 14 -8.44 16.33 -22.77
CA LEU A 14 -8.47 16.52 -21.30
C LEU A 14 -8.51 15.26 -20.43
N THR A 15 -8.24 14.06 -20.94
CA THR A 15 -8.25 12.85 -20.11
C THR A 15 -6.93 12.09 -20.16
N VAL A 16 -5.83 12.75 -19.83
CA VAL A 16 -4.61 12.03 -19.42
C VAL A 16 -4.53 12.10 -17.90
N THR A 17 -5.40 11.34 -17.23
CA THR A 17 -5.30 11.13 -15.79
C THR A 17 -4.09 10.22 -15.56
N PRO A 18 -3.04 10.64 -14.83
CA PRO A 18 -2.04 9.68 -14.40
C PRO A 18 -2.73 8.69 -13.46
N PHE A 19 -2.81 7.42 -13.87
CA PHE A 19 -3.12 6.33 -12.94
C PHE A 19 -1.97 6.32 -11.94
N ALA A 20 -2.19 6.87 -10.75
CA ALA A 20 -1.31 6.66 -9.62
C ALA A 20 -1.48 5.19 -9.23
N PHE A 21 -0.62 4.34 -9.76
CA PHE A 21 -0.42 3.01 -9.22
C PHE A 21 0.13 3.24 -7.81
N ALA A 22 -0.66 2.95 -6.78
CA ALA A 22 -0.08 2.71 -5.47
C ALA A 22 0.97 1.64 -5.71
N ALA A 23 2.25 1.99 -5.54
CA ALA A 23 3.31 1.01 -5.55
C ALA A 23 2.81 -0.11 -4.63
N VAL A 24 2.82 -1.35 -5.13
CA VAL A 24 2.68 -2.50 -4.25
C VAL A 24 3.97 -2.46 -3.44
N GLU A 25 3.97 -1.63 -2.40
CA GLU A 25 4.93 -1.70 -1.31
C GLU A 25 4.90 -3.18 -0.94
N GLU A 26 6.03 -3.87 -1.09
CA GLU A 26 6.14 -5.27 -0.69
C GLU A 26 5.83 -5.31 0.80
N GLY A 27 4.55 -5.56 1.12
CA GLY A 27 4.02 -5.34 2.45
C GLY A 27 4.83 -6.14 3.46
N ILE A 28 5.07 -5.56 4.62
CA ILE A 28 5.78 -6.23 5.71
C ILE A 28 5.02 -7.53 6.04
N SER A 29 5.57 -8.66 5.58
CA SER A 29 4.96 -9.97 5.74
C SER A 29 5.46 -10.64 7.02
N LEU A 30 4.56 -10.79 7.98
CA LEU A 30 4.86 -11.41 9.26
C LEU A 30 4.89 -12.94 9.14
N LYS A 31 5.82 -13.58 9.86
CA LYS A 31 5.91 -15.05 9.90
C LYS A 31 4.59 -15.63 10.43
N ASN A 32 4.11 -16.74 9.87
CA ASN A 32 2.86 -17.39 10.30
C ASN A 32 2.80 -17.68 11.82
N LYS A 33 3.95 -18.02 12.45
CA LYS A 33 4.04 -18.19 13.91
C LYS A 33 3.72 -16.89 14.69
N CYS A 34 4.10 -15.73 14.16
CA CYS A 34 3.78 -14.41 14.72
C CYS A 34 2.27 -14.17 14.68
N ILE A 35 1.66 -14.38 13.51
CA ILE A 35 0.22 -14.20 13.30
C ILE A 35 -0.60 -15.12 14.21
N LYS A 36 -0.15 -16.35 14.46
CA LYS A 36 -0.79 -17.25 15.44
C LYS A 36 -0.76 -16.71 16.87
N ASN A 37 0.29 -16.00 17.27
CA ASN A 37 0.38 -15.39 18.60
C ASN A 37 -0.37 -14.05 18.67
N TYR A 38 -0.48 -13.35 17.54
CA TYR A 38 -1.11 -12.05 17.40
C TYR A 38 -2.15 -12.08 16.27
N PRO A 39 -3.29 -12.78 16.44
CA PRO A 39 -4.26 -13.00 15.36
C PRO A 39 -4.90 -11.70 14.85
N LEU A 40 -4.88 -10.66 15.68
CA LEU A 40 -5.39 -9.32 15.33
C LEU A 40 -4.58 -8.67 14.20
N VAL A 41 -3.32 -9.06 13.98
CA VAL A 41 -2.48 -8.49 12.92
C VAL A 41 -2.75 -9.13 11.55
N ASN A 42 -3.58 -10.17 11.50
CA ASN A 42 -3.86 -10.89 10.27
C ASN A 42 -4.70 -10.05 9.32
N GLY A 43 -4.16 -9.69 8.16
CA GLY A 43 -4.85 -8.85 7.18
C GLY A 43 -4.70 -7.35 7.41
N GLU A 44 -3.89 -6.93 8.38
CA GLU A 44 -3.50 -5.54 8.55
C GLU A 44 -2.64 -5.05 7.39
N THR A 45 -2.79 -3.77 7.04
CA THR A 45 -2.01 -3.11 5.99
C THR A 45 -1.23 -1.90 6.52
N ASP A 46 -1.42 -1.55 7.80
CA ASP A 46 -0.70 -0.44 8.44
C ASP A 46 0.78 -0.80 8.58
N HIS A 47 1.63 -0.05 7.87
CA HIS A 47 3.04 -0.36 7.76
C HIS A 47 3.79 -0.17 9.09
N ASP A 48 3.41 0.84 9.89
CA ASP A 48 4.04 1.12 11.18
C ASP A 48 3.70 0.02 12.19
N LEU A 49 2.44 -0.40 12.23
CA LEU A 49 1.96 -1.51 13.04
C LEU A 49 2.68 -2.81 12.66
N LEU A 50 2.70 -3.15 11.36
CA LEU A 50 3.36 -4.37 10.87
C LEU A 50 4.86 -4.36 11.19
N ASN A 51 5.53 -3.20 11.13
CA ASN A 51 6.94 -3.08 11.48
C ASN A 51 7.21 -3.32 12.98
N LEU A 52 6.32 -2.84 13.85
CA LEU A 52 6.40 -3.15 15.29
C LEU A 52 6.23 -4.66 15.53
N TYR A 53 5.25 -5.28 14.87
CA TYR A 53 5.04 -6.72 14.96
C TYR A 53 6.22 -7.52 14.41
N ALA A 54 6.88 -7.04 13.35
CA ALA A 54 8.07 -7.67 12.80
C ALA A 54 9.21 -7.70 13.83
N GLN A 55 9.41 -6.59 14.57
CA GLN A 55 10.44 -6.48 15.60
C GLN A 55 10.19 -7.41 16.79
N ILE A 56 8.95 -7.50 17.29
CA ILE A 56 8.63 -8.37 18.44
C ILE A 56 8.60 -9.85 18.05
N CYS A 57 8.27 -10.16 16.79
CA CYS A 57 8.23 -11.52 16.29
C CYS A 57 9.58 -12.05 15.84
N ASP A 58 10.54 -11.17 15.55
CA ASP A 58 11.91 -11.56 15.34
C ASP A 58 12.59 -11.90 16.68
N SER A 59 12.67 -13.21 16.95
CA SER A 59 13.28 -13.77 18.16
C SER A 59 14.75 -13.39 18.36
N LYS A 60 15.43 -12.80 17.36
CA LYS A 60 16.85 -12.42 17.47
C LYS A 60 17.08 -11.23 18.41
N ASN A 61 16.07 -10.39 18.67
CA ASN A 61 16.18 -9.28 19.63
C ASN A 61 15.94 -9.67 21.10
N LYS A 62 15.61 -10.94 21.40
CA LYS A 62 15.53 -11.43 22.79
C LYS A 62 16.87 -11.46 23.53
N LYS A 63 17.98 -11.15 22.85
CA LYS A 63 19.33 -11.15 23.45
C LYS A 63 19.71 -9.81 24.10
N MET A 64 18.86 -8.77 24.05
CA MET A 64 19.12 -7.46 24.67
C MET A 64 18.09 -7.04 25.73
N MET A 65 17.23 -7.95 26.17
CA MET A 65 16.49 -7.78 27.43
C MET A 65 16.78 -9.03 28.26
N SER A 66 17.75 -8.86 29.16
CA SER A 66 18.26 -9.88 30.10
C SER A 66 17.15 -10.53 30.92
#